data_AF-A0A3C1HHB3-F1
#
_entry.id   AF-A0A3C1HHB3-F1
#
_cell.length_a   1.000
_cell.length_b   1.000
_cell.length_c   1.000
_cell.angle_alpha   90.00
_cell.angle_beta   90.00
_cell.angle_gamma   90.00
#
_symmetry.space_group_name_H-M   'P 1'
#
loop_
_entity.id
_entity.type
_entity.pdbx_description
1 polymer ?
#
loop_
_entity_poly.entity_id
_entity_poly.type
_entity_poly.pdbx_seq_one_letter_code
_entity_poly.pdbx_strand_id
1 'polypeptide(L)'
;MKVLLAPVLGPLRAALRHRLCRGVAGASAIALLLVGCASPRPRLEPAAIDAILLGTPKAQIDQQLGKPDRILAGREGKVLAYYRVAEQSGGGFGAEITQKSRVLSLRYNQNLHLERKLFHESDQKYKPHFWTPDIIGKPLKLEEIVAHIHVGDTRRQVLEGFGTPTMEVLSVDGGTVMTWVAGKERPSLGLVRRFDTQTFGVWLDDDGVVRDFKLNGSFDPTDRDVEKAPK
;
A
#
# COMPACT_ATOMS: atom_id res chain seq x y z
N MET A 1 -18.09 -34.90 -71.35
CA MET A 1 -17.62 -36.10 -72.06
C MET A 1 -16.67 -36.87 -71.15
N LYS A 2 -16.93 -38.18 -70.94
CA LYS A 2 -16.05 -39.27 -70.42
C LYS A 2 -15.29 -39.00 -69.10
N VAL A 3 -15.70 -39.57 -67.97
CA VAL A 3 -15.57 -40.98 -67.52
C VAL A 3 -14.11 -41.42 -67.29
N LEU A 4 -13.85 -41.71 -66.00
CA LEU A 4 -12.95 -42.67 -65.35
C LEU A 4 -11.90 -43.42 -66.20
N LEU A 5 -10.70 -43.60 -65.62
CA LEU A 5 -10.21 -44.91 -65.15
C LEU A 5 -8.83 -44.80 -64.44
N ALA A 6 -8.74 -45.42 -63.25
CA ALA A 6 -7.52 -45.93 -62.59
C ALA A 6 -6.86 -47.02 -63.48
N PRO A 7 -5.73 -47.74 -63.16
CA PRO A 7 -5.16 -48.20 -61.86
C PRO A 7 -3.59 -48.09 -61.82
N VAL A 8 -2.83 -48.53 -60.81
CA VAL A 8 -2.26 -49.90 -60.64
C VAL A 8 -1.23 -49.89 -59.49
N LEU A 9 -1.40 -50.84 -58.57
CA LEU A 9 -0.44 -51.68 -57.82
C LEU A 9 1.06 -51.26 -57.66
N GLY A 10 1.57 -51.40 -56.42
CA GLY A 10 3.01 -51.41 -56.04
C GLY A 10 3.77 -52.67 -56.51
N PRO A 11 4.80 -53.23 -55.82
CA PRO A 11 5.47 -52.87 -54.55
C PRO A 11 7.04 -52.99 -54.62
N LEU A 12 7.71 -53.12 -53.45
CA LEU A 12 9.09 -53.65 -53.19
C LEU A 12 10.28 -52.72 -53.50
N ARG A 13 11.40 -52.68 -52.76
CA ARG A 13 11.91 -53.15 -51.46
C ARG A 13 13.33 -52.56 -51.36
N ALA A 14 13.74 -52.07 -50.20
CA ALA A 14 15.09 -52.17 -49.61
C ALA A 14 15.17 -51.17 -48.44
N ALA A 15 15.02 -51.58 -47.18
CA ALA A 15 15.99 -52.32 -46.35
C ALA A 15 17.20 -51.47 -45.91
N LEU A 16 17.10 -50.91 -44.70
CA LEU A 16 18.18 -50.65 -43.73
C LEU A 16 17.48 -50.23 -42.42
N ARG A 17 17.05 -51.15 -41.55
CA ARG A 17 17.83 -51.77 -40.46
C ARG A 17 18.88 -50.83 -39.85
N HIS A 18 18.53 -50.20 -38.72
CA HIS A 18 19.27 -50.19 -37.45
C HIS A 18 18.36 -49.45 -36.43
N ARG A 19 17.51 -50.16 -35.68
CA ARG A 19 17.78 -50.52 -34.27
C ARG A 19 18.64 -49.49 -33.53
N LEU A 20 17.98 -48.57 -32.82
CA LEU A 20 18.37 -48.11 -31.48
C LEU A 20 17.10 -47.61 -30.76
N CYS A 21 16.42 -48.56 -30.11
CA CYS A 21 15.48 -48.29 -29.04
C CYS A 21 16.26 -47.84 -27.80
N ARG A 22 16.23 -46.56 -27.46
CA ARG A 22 16.33 -45.99 -26.10
C ARG A 22 15.67 -44.60 -26.21
N GLY A 23 14.38 -44.45 -25.94
CA GLY A 23 13.89 -44.40 -24.57
C GLY A 23 14.24 -43.06 -23.91
N VAL A 24 13.79 -41.94 -24.48
CA VAL A 24 13.76 -40.63 -23.81
C VAL A 24 12.44 -39.94 -24.16
N ALA A 25 11.33 -40.62 -23.89
CA ALA A 25 10.04 -39.99 -23.75
C ALA A 25 9.83 -39.78 -22.24
N GLY A 26 9.97 -38.54 -21.77
CA GLY A 26 9.64 -38.16 -20.40
C GLY A 26 10.77 -37.50 -19.63
N ALA A 27 10.99 -36.19 -19.86
CA ALA A 27 11.51 -35.25 -18.85
C ALA A 27 11.53 -33.81 -19.41
N SER A 28 10.45 -33.29 -19.99
CA SER A 28 10.41 -31.89 -20.45
C SER A 28 9.07 -31.20 -20.18
N ALA A 29 8.41 -31.52 -19.07
CA ALA A 29 7.15 -30.87 -18.67
C ALA A 29 7.07 -30.49 -17.19
N ILE A 30 8.19 -30.42 -16.45
CA ILE A 30 8.20 -30.03 -15.03
C ILE A 30 9.38 -29.09 -14.77
N ALA A 31 9.38 -27.92 -15.42
CA ALA A 31 10.26 -26.80 -15.07
C ALA A 31 9.55 -25.43 -15.11
N LEU A 32 8.23 -25.40 -15.36
CA LEU A 32 7.43 -24.18 -15.47
C LEU A 32 6.54 -23.90 -14.26
N LEU A 33 6.60 -24.71 -13.19
CA LEU A 33 5.64 -24.64 -12.08
C LEU A 33 6.19 -24.08 -10.75
N LEU A 34 7.43 -23.58 -10.70
CA LEU A 34 8.02 -23.07 -9.45
C LEU A 34 8.68 -21.69 -9.56
N VAL A 35 8.38 -20.91 -10.59
CA VAL A 35 8.48 -19.47 -10.44
C VAL A 35 7.21 -19.06 -9.70
N GLY A 36 7.23 -19.24 -8.38
CA GLY A 36 6.27 -18.56 -7.52
C GLY A 36 6.39 -17.09 -7.87
N CYS A 37 5.39 -16.57 -8.60
CA CYS A 37 5.29 -15.16 -8.95
C CYS A 37 5.11 -14.40 -7.64
N ALA A 38 6.22 -14.18 -6.93
CA ALA A 38 6.33 -13.10 -5.98
C ALA A 38 6.10 -11.85 -6.82
N SER A 39 4.85 -11.40 -6.86
CA SER A 39 4.47 -10.17 -7.51
C SER A 39 5.43 -9.10 -6.98
N PRO A 40 6.18 -8.39 -7.84
CA PRO A 40 7.07 -7.34 -7.41
C PRO A 40 6.32 -6.46 -6.42
N ARG A 41 6.89 -6.25 -5.22
CA ARG A 41 6.27 -5.32 -4.27
C ARG A 41 6.07 -3.98 -4.98
N PRO A 42 4.95 -3.28 -4.75
CA PRO A 42 4.70 -1.99 -5.37
C PRO A 42 5.92 -1.09 -5.17
N ARG A 43 6.51 -0.59 -6.25
CA ARG A 43 7.56 0.42 -6.16
C ARG A 43 6.90 1.78 -6.24
N LEU A 44 6.76 2.42 -5.09
CA LEU A 44 6.17 3.76 -4.98
C LEU A 44 7.22 4.84 -5.27
N GLU A 45 7.84 4.79 -6.44
CA GLU A 45 8.80 5.81 -6.87
C GLU A 45 8.06 7.09 -7.31
N PRO A 46 8.49 8.29 -6.89
CA PRO A 46 7.79 9.54 -7.19
C PRO A 46 7.50 9.73 -8.68
N ALA A 47 8.48 9.47 -9.55
CA ALA A 47 8.32 9.62 -11.00
C ALA A 47 7.25 8.67 -11.59
N ALA A 48 7.14 7.45 -11.07
CA ALA A 48 6.11 6.50 -11.51
C ALA A 48 4.72 6.94 -11.06
N ILE A 49 4.63 7.52 -9.85
CA ILE A 49 3.39 8.02 -9.29
C ILE A 49 2.93 9.28 -10.03
N ASP A 50 3.85 10.18 -10.38
CA ASP A 50 3.56 11.41 -11.11
C ASP A 50 2.99 11.12 -12.50
N ALA A 51 3.41 10.03 -13.13
CA ALA A 51 2.88 9.56 -14.41
C ALA A 51 1.41 9.08 -14.36
N ILE A 52 0.86 8.83 -13.17
CA ILE A 52 -0.55 8.43 -13.00
C ILE A 52 -1.44 9.67 -13.09
N LEU A 53 -2.27 9.73 -14.13
CA LEU A 53 -3.15 10.86 -14.41
C LEU A 53 -4.56 10.63 -13.88
N LEU A 54 -5.27 11.73 -13.58
CA LEU A 54 -6.71 11.65 -13.34
C LEU A 54 -7.41 11.12 -14.60
N GLY A 55 -8.46 10.34 -14.42
CA GLY A 55 -9.15 9.62 -15.47
C GLY A 55 -8.49 8.30 -15.85
N THR A 56 -7.27 7.97 -15.39
CA THR A 56 -6.66 6.68 -15.72
C THR A 56 -7.52 5.51 -15.16
N PRO A 57 -7.84 4.49 -15.98
CA PRO A 57 -8.59 3.32 -15.51
C PRO A 57 -7.81 2.53 -14.46
N LYS A 58 -8.51 2.04 -13.43
CA LYS A 58 -7.93 1.22 -12.37
C LYS A 58 -7.10 0.04 -12.91
N ALA A 59 -7.59 -0.65 -13.94
CA ALA A 59 -6.88 -1.78 -14.53
C ALA A 59 -5.49 -1.42 -15.08
N GLN A 60 -5.34 -0.22 -15.65
CA GLN A 60 -4.06 0.27 -16.15
C GLN A 60 -3.11 0.60 -14.98
N ILE A 61 -3.62 1.20 -13.91
CA ILE A 61 -2.82 1.48 -12.71
C ILE A 61 -2.41 0.17 -12.02
N ASP A 62 -3.30 -0.81 -11.92
CA ASP A 62 -3.00 -2.13 -11.34
C ASP A 62 -1.90 -2.85 -12.14
N GLN A 63 -1.84 -2.69 -13.47
CA GLN A 63 -0.75 -3.20 -14.30
C GLN A 63 0.59 -2.51 -14.01
N GLN A 64 0.57 -1.20 -13.73
CA GLN A 64 1.77 -0.41 -13.45
C GLN A 64 2.31 -0.63 -12.03
N LEU A 65 1.43 -0.60 -11.03
CA LEU A 65 1.81 -0.60 -9.61
C LEU A 65 1.69 -1.99 -8.94
N GLY A 66 0.96 -2.91 -9.56
CA GLY A 66 0.57 -4.17 -8.93
C GLY A 66 -0.63 -4.02 -8.01
N LYS A 67 -0.81 -5.02 -7.14
CA LYS A 67 -1.96 -5.10 -6.23
C LYS A 67 -1.78 -4.11 -5.05
N PRO A 68 -2.81 -3.33 -4.69
CA PRO A 68 -2.79 -2.52 -3.48
C PRO A 68 -2.79 -3.38 -2.21
N ASP A 69 -2.27 -2.82 -1.12
CA ASP A 69 -2.31 -3.46 0.21
C ASP A 69 -3.75 -3.55 0.73
N ARG A 70 -4.57 -2.54 0.43
CA ARG A 70 -6.00 -2.51 0.80
C ARG A 70 -6.85 -1.91 -0.30
N ILE A 71 -8.08 -2.42 -0.41
CA ILE A 71 -9.13 -1.88 -1.28
C ILE A 71 -10.36 -1.67 -0.42
N LEU A 72 -10.93 -0.48 -0.48
CA LEU A 72 -12.08 -0.08 0.31
C LEU A 72 -13.19 0.39 -0.61
N ALA A 73 -14.42 -0.06 -0.34
CA ALA A 73 -15.60 0.36 -1.07
C ALA A 73 -16.34 1.49 -0.32
N GLY A 74 -16.59 2.59 -1.01
CA GLY A 74 -17.30 3.76 -0.50
C GLY A 74 -18.77 3.79 -0.90
N ARG A 75 -19.41 4.93 -0.63
CA ARG A 75 -20.74 5.23 -1.17
C ARG A 75 -20.67 5.42 -2.69
N GLU A 76 -21.81 5.26 -3.37
CA GLU A 76 -21.96 5.55 -4.82
C GLU A 76 -20.97 4.79 -5.72
N GLY A 77 -20.55 3.58 -5.31
CA GLY A 77 -19.61 2.77 -6.08
C GLY A 77 -18.18 3.31 -6.12
N LYS A 78 -17.82 4.28 -5.26
CA LYS A 78 -16.43 4.73 -5.11
C LYS A 78 -15.54 3.63 -4.56
N VAL A 79 -14.29 3.63 -4.99
CA VAL A 79 -13.28 2.69 -4.52
C VAL A 79 -12.03 3.45 -4.11
N LEU A 80 -11.44 3.09 -2.97
CA LEU A 80 -10.13 3.58 -2.55
C LEU A 80 -9.13 2.43 -2.59
N ALA A 81 -8.06 2.56 -3.36
CA ALA A 81 -6.90 1.67 -3.31
C ALA A 81 -5.78 2.33 -2.50
N TYR A 82 -5.20 1.57 -1.59
CA TYR A 82 -4.16 2.01 -0.67
C TYR A 82 -2.90 1.18 -0.87
N TYR A 83 -1.77 1.85 -1.08
CA TYR A 83 -0.45 1.28 -1.23
C TYR A 83 0.48 1.90 -0.19
N ARG A 84 1.34 1.08 0.42
CA ARG A 84 2.33 1.48 1.41
C ARG A 84 3.62 0.72 1.20
N VAL A 85 4.72 1.45 1.21
CA VAL A 85 6.07 0.90 1.29
C VAL A 85 6.77 1.54 2.47
N ALA A 86 7.44 0.72 3.28
CA ALA A 86 8.31 1.20 4.34
C ALA A 86 9.70 0.59 4.13
N GLU A 87 10.71 1.45 4.09
CA GLU A 87 12.11 1.11 3.96
C GLU A 87 12.83 1.60 5.21
N GLN A 88 13.73 0.78 5.75
CA GLN A 88 14.58 1.16 6.86
C GLN A 88 16.01 1.23 6.35
N SER A 89 16.71 2.31 6.72
CA SER A 89 18.13 2.49 6.45
C SER A 89 18.85 2.91 7.72
N GLY A 90 20.16 2.67 7.75
CA GLY A 90 20.91 2.62 9.00
C GLY A 90 20.76 1.27 9.69
N GLY A 91 21.19 1.18 10.95
CA GLY A 91 21.19 -0.08 11.70
C GLY A 91 22.59 -0.51 12.09
N GLY A 92 22.87 -0.33 13.37
CA GLY A 92 24.08 -0.71 14.08
C GLY A 92 23.81 -0.51 15.57
N PHE A 93 24.61 -1.11 16.44
CA PHE A 93 24.44 -1.00 17.89
C PHE A 93 24.39 0.48 18.32
N GLY A 94 23.24 0.95 18.82
CA GLY A 94 23.03 2.34 19.26
C GLY A 94 22.97 3.41 18.14
N ALA A 95 22.95 3.00 16.86
CA ALA A 95 22.90 3.93 15.73
C ALA A 95 21.46 4.36 15.42
N GLU A 96 21.29 5.60 14.95
CA GLU A 96 20.00 6.10 14.45
C GLU A 96 19.54 5.27 13.24
N ILE A 97 18.29 4.83 13.28
CA ILE A 97 17.59 4.21 12.16
C ILE A 97 16.69 5.28 11.54
N THR A 98 16.69 5.35 10.22
CA THR A 98 15.73 6.15 9.45
C THR A 98 14.76 5.20 8.76
N GLN A 99 13.49 5.30 9.12
CA GLN A 99 12.38 4.63 8.44
C GLN A 99 11.71 5.60 7.48
N LYS A 100 11.88 5.33 6.19
CA LYS A 100 11.21 6.02 5.10
C LYS A 100 9.90 5.31 4.79
N SER A 101 8.77 6.02 4.91
CA SER A 101 7.44 5.51 4.59
C SER A 101 6.87 6.28 3.42
N ARG A 102 6.42 5.54 2.40
CA ARG A 102 5.74 6.06 1.23
C ARG A 102 4.33 5.49 1.18
N VAL A 103 3.36 6.35 1.02
CA VAL A 103 1.94 6.00 0.99
C VAL A 103 1.30 6.61 -0.23
N LEU A 104 0.63 5.78 -1.03
CA LEU A 104 -0.16 6.22 -2.16
C LEU A 104 -1.62 5.80 -1.93
N SER A 105 -2.52 6.76 -2.01
CA SER A 105 -3.96 6.51 -1.96
C SER A 105 -4.62 7.03 -3.23
N LEU A 106 -5.41 6.16 -3.86
CA LEU A 106 -6.04 6.38 -5.16
C LEU A 106 -7.55 6.17 -5.04
N ARG A 107 -8.32 7.22 -5.29
CA ARG A 107 -9.78 7.17 -5.25
C ARG A 107 -10.33 7.10 -6.66
N TYR A 108 -11.18 6.12 -6.90
CA TYR A 108 -11.83 5.85 -8.18
C TYR A 108 -13.32 6.15 -8.07
N ASN A 109 -13.89 6.65 -9.17
CA ASN A 109 -15.32 6.79 -9.33
C ASN A 109 -16.00 5.43 -9.62
N GLN A 110 -17.34 5.45 -9.78
CA GLN A 110 -18.14 4.28 -10.11
C GLN A 110 -17.74 3.55 -11.41
N ASN A 111 -17.10 4.26 -12.35
CA ASN A 111 -16.59 3.70 -13.60
C ASN A 111 -15.16 3.17 -13.46
N LEU A 112 -14.61 3.11 -12.23
CA LEU A 112 -13.24 2.71 -11.92
C LEU A 112 -12.18 3.57 -12.61
N HIS A 113 -12.48 4.84 -12.86
CA HIS A 113 -11.50 5.83 -13.35
C HIS A 113 -11.01 6.66 -12.16
N LEU A 114 -9.71 6.95 -12.13
CA LEU A 114 -9.08 7.69 -11.05
C LEU A 114 -9.65 9.12 -10.98
N GLU A 115 -10.21 9.52 -9.84
CA GLU A 115 -10.72 10.88 -9.64
C GLU A 115 -9.86 11.69 -8.65
N ARG A 116 -9.13 11.02 -7.76
CA ARG A 116 -8.24 11.69 -6.81
C ARG A 116 -7.04 10.81 -6.47
N LYS A 117 -5.88 11.45 -6.33
CA LYS A 117 -4.60 10.82 -5.98
C LYS A 117 -3.96 11.62 -4.86
N LEU A 118 -3.43 10.92 -3.86
CA LEU A 118 -2.60 11.51 -2.83
C LEU A 118 -1.40 10.62 -2.58
N PHE A 119 -0.21 11.20 -2.71
CA PHE A 119 1.05 10.57 -2.38
C PHE A 119 1.69 11.32 -1.21
N HIS A 120 2.09 10.56 -0.20
CA HIS A 120 2.76 11.08 0.99
C HIS A 120 4.05 10.33 1.24
N GLU A 121 5.10 11.07 1.53
CA GLU A 121 6.40 10.53 1.91
C GLU A 121 6.78 11.13 3.26
N SER A 122 7.24 10.27 4.18
CA SER A 122 7.70 10.68 5.49
C SER A 122 8.98 9.93 5.86
N ASP A 123 9.93 10.63 6.46
CA ASP A 123 11.10 10.04 7.07
C ASP A 123 10.98 10.12 8.59
N GLN A 124 11.08 8.97 9.25
CA GLN A 124 11.02 8.87 10.70
C GLN A 124 12.36 8.39 11.23
N LYS A 125 12.97 9.20 12.09
CA LYS A 125 14.21 8.85 12.76
C LYS A 125 13.92 8.34 14.15
N TYR A 126 14.50 7.21 14.50
CA TYR A 126 14.45 6.68 15.86
C TYR A 126 15.78 6.01 16.21
N LYS A 127 16.09 5.93 17.50
CA LYS A 127 17.27 5.22 17.99
C LYS A 127 16.82 3.99 18.76
N PRO A 128 17.15 2.77 18.31
CA PRO A 128 16.94 1.58 19.10
C PRO A 128 17.86 1.66 20.32
N HIS A 129 17.26 1.80 21.51
CA HIS A 129 18.02 1.68 22.76
C HIS A 129 17.88 0.26 23.29
N PHE A 130 18.97 -0.27 23.85
CA PHE A 130 19.13 -1.66 24.33
C PHE A 130 18.02 -2.21 25.25
N TRP A 131 17.21 -1.34 25.85
CA TRP A 131 16.19 -1.67 26.82
C TRP A 131 14.83 -1.00 26.55
N THR A 132 14.71 -0.20 25.49
CA THR A 132 13.49 0.54 25.14
C THR A 132 13.14 0.31 23.68
N PRO A 133 11.96 -0.24 23.36
CA PRO A 133 11.41 -0.16 22.03
C PRO A 133 11.48 1.25 21.44
N ASP A 134 11.69 1.26 20.13
CA ASP A 134 11.86 2.42 19.27
C ASP A 134 10.80 3.50 19.53
N ILE A 135 11.21 4.64 20.08
CA ILE A 135 10.33 5.80 20.19
C ILE A 135 10.39 6.54 18.86
N ILE A 136 9.33 6.38 18.07
CA ILE A 136 9.04 7.27 16.94
C ILE A 136 8.37 8.52 17.53
N GLY A 137 8.84 9.72 17.22
CA GLY A 137 8.16 10.98 17.57
C GLY A 137 8.05 11.33 19.07
N LYS A 138 7.49 12.51 19.38
CA LYS A 138 7.16 12.93 20.76
C LYS A 138 5.76 12.37 21.12
N PRO A 139 5.57 11.73 22.28
CA PRO A 139 4.23 11.38 22.76
C PRO A 139 3.31 12.60 22.78
N LEU A 140 2.13 12.49 22.19
CA LEU A 140 1.15 13.57 22.12
C LEU A 140 0.16 13.45 23.27
N LYS A 141 0.09 14.47 24.13
CA LYS A 141 -0.92 14.50 25.20
C LYS A 141 -2.24 15.00 24.64
N LEU A 142 -3.35 14.45 25.14
CA LEU A 142 -4.68 14.90 24.72
C LEU A 142 -4.88 16.40 24.99
N GLU A 143 -4.39 16.90 26.14
CA GLU A 143 -4.46 18.34 26.47
C GLU A 143 -3.70 19.21 25.46
N GLU A 144 -2.52 18.75 25.00
CA GLU A 144 -1.74 19.45 23.96
C GLU A 144 -2.49 19.43 22.63
N ILE A 145 -3.15 18.32 22.29
CA ILE A 145 -3.93 18.20 21.06
C ILE A 145 -5.09 19.19 21.06
N VAL A 146 -5.97 19.12 22.07
CA VAL A 146 -7.18 19.96 22.14
C VAL A 146 -6.87 21.45 22.27
N ALA A 147 -5.66 21.82 22.71
CA ALA A 147 -5.24 23.22 22.75
C ALA A 147 -4.80 23.78 21.39
N HIS A 148 -4.42 22.91 20.44
CA HIS A 148 -3.83 23.32 19.15
C HIS A 148 -4.68 22.98 17.93
N ILE A 149 -5.72 22.15 18.07
CA ILE A 149 -6.60 21.80 16.95
C ILE A 149 -8.08 21.94 17.31
N HIS A 150 -8.81 22.56 16.39
CA HIS A 150 -10.25 22.75 16.47
C HIS A 150 -10.89 22.34 15.15
N VAL A 151 -12.15 21.91 15.22
CA VAL A 151 -12.99 21.76 14.02
C VAL A 151 -13.10 23.13 13.34
N GLY A 152 -12.87 23.17 12.03
CA GLY A 152 -12.78 24.40 11.26
C GLY A 152 -11.36 24.92 11.01
N ASP A 153 -10.33 24.37 11.68
CA ASP A 153 -8.95 24.71 11.38
C ASP A 153 -8.55 24.24 9.97
N THR A 154 -7.65 24.96 9.32
CA THR A 154 -7.10 24.59 8.01
C THR A 154 -5.94 23.62 8.15
N ARG A 155 -5.69 22.83 7.10
CA ARG A 155 -4.50 21.96 6.98
C ARG A 155 -3.21 22.69 7.35
N ARG A 156 -3.07 23.96 6.96
CA ARG A 156 -1.90 24.77 7.29
C ARG A 156 -1.75 24.97 8.81
N GLN A 157 -2.83 25.32 9.51
CA GLN A 157 -2.80 25.49 10.97
C GLN A 157 -2.47 24.18 11.68
N VAL A 158 -3.00 23.05 11.21
CA VAL A 158 -2.67 21.73 11.76
C VAL A 158 -1.17 21.43 11.58
N LEU A 159 -0.61 21.68 10.39
CA LEU A 159 0.82 21.50 10.12
C LEU A 159 1.69 22.44 10.95
N GLU A 160 1.25 23.68 11.22
CA GLU A 160 1.96 24.61 12.09
C GLU A 160 2.00 24.13 13.55
N GLY A 161 0.95 23.48 14.03
CA GLY A 161 0.88 22.94 15.40
C GLY A 161 1.65 21.63 15.60
N PHE A 162 1.57 20.70 14.65
CA PHE A 162 2.07 19.32 14.82
C PHE A 162 3.21 18.93 13.87
N GLY A 163 3.56 19.79 12.92
CA GLY A 163 4.52 19.48 11.86
C GLY A 163 3.99 18.45 10.85
N THR A 164 4.88 17.93 10.02
CA THR A 164 4.52 16.96 8.98
C THR A 164 3.98 15.66 9.56
N PRO A 165 2.84 15.13 9.07
CA PRO A 165 2.31 13.87 9.55
C PRO A 165 3.20 12.69 9.17
N THR A 166 3.12 11.63 9.97
CA THR A 166 3.70 10.32 9.66
C THR A 166 3.06 9.71 8.41
N MET A 167 1.74 9.88 8.25
CA MET A 167 1.01 9.37 7.10
C MET A 167 -0.09 10.35 6.71
N GLU A 168 -0.33 10.46 5.41
CA GLU A 168 -1.47 11.20 4.86
C GLU A 168 -2.16 10.33 3.81
N VAL A 169 -3.48 10.15 3.93
CA VAL A 169 -4.27 9.25 3.07
C VAL A 169 -5.60 9.87 2.69
N LEU A 170 -6.11 9.56 1.50
CA LEU A 170 -7.49 9.88 1.15
C LEU A 170 -8.47 9.02 1.97
N SER A 171 -9.61 9.60 2.32
CA SER A 171 -10.78 8.84 2.74
C SER A 171 -11.57 8.36 1.51
N VAL A 172 -12.23 7.21 1.65
CA VAL A 172 -13.02 6.61 0.57
C VAL A 172 -14.21 7.48 0.14
N ASP A 173 -14.79 8.22 1.09
CA ASP A 173 -15.99 9.03 0.84
C ASP A 173 -15.69 10.52 0.58
N GLY A 174 -14.49 11.01 0.91
CA GLY A 174 -14.18 12.45 0.81
C GLY A 174 -13.14 12.92 1.80
N GLY A 175 -12.26 13.84 1.39
CA GLY A 175 -11.27 14.46 2.26
C GLY A 175 -9.98 13.67 2.43
N THR A 176 -9.26 13.97 3.51
CA THR A 176 -7.91 13.47 3.78
C THR A 176 -7.75 13.18 5.27
N VAL A 177 -7.07 12.09 5.62
CA VAL A 177 -6.71 11.76 7.00
C VAL A 177 -5.20 11.95 7.16
N MET A 178 -4.82 12.87 8.04
CA MET A 178 -3.44 13.06 8.48
C MET A 178 -3.21 12.29 9.77
N THR A 179 -2.08 11.62 9.91
CA THR A 179 -1.78 10.77 11.07
C THR A 179 -0.36 11.00 11.57
N TRP A 180 -0.21 11.18 12.88
CA TRP A 180 1.06 11.23 13.61
C TRP A 180 1.15 10.01 14.51
N VAL A 181 2.28 9.30 14.41
CA VAL A 181 2.54 8.12 15.23
C VAL A 181 3.65 8.46 16.23
N ALA A 182 3.38 8.21 17.50
CA ALA A 182 4.32 8.38 18.59
C ALA A 182 4.49 7.09 19.40
N GLY A 183 5.71 6.77 19.83
CA GLY A 183 5.94 5.71 20.82
C GLY A 183 5.73 6.24 22.24
N LYS A 184 4.95 5.56 23.08
CA LYS A 184 4.76 5.88 24.49
C LYS A 184 5.29 4.74 25.36
N GLU A 185 6.23 5.04 26.24
CA GLU A 185 6.68 4.08 27.25
C GLU A 185 5.54 3.76 28.23
N ARG A 186 5.27 2.48 28.42
CA ARG A 186 4.30 1.98 29.38
C ARG A 186 5.03 1.62 30.68
N PRO A 187 4.55 2.07 31.85
CA PRO A 187 5.10 1.61 33.11
C PRO A 187 4.95 0.09 33.21
N SER A 188 6.07 -0.62 33.35
CA SER A 188 6.09 -2.08 33.51
C SER A 188 6.74 -2.46 34.84
N LEU A 189 6.10 -3.36 35.58
CA LEU A 189 6.71 -3.99 36.75
C LEU A 189 7.75 -5.03 36.27
N GLY A 190 9.03 -4.63 36.21
CA GLY A 190 10.15 -5.52 35.87
C GLY A 190 11.14 -4.94 34.85
N LEU A 191 12.13 -5.76 34.45
CA LEU A 191 13.21 -5.40 33.49
C LEU A 191 12.73 -5.27 32.03
N VAL A 192 11.45 -5.53 31.73
CA VAL A 192 10.91 -5.53 30.36
C VAL A 192 10.04 -4.30 30.16
N ARG A 193 10.61 -3.22 29.62
CA ARG A 193 9.87 -2.01 29.25
C ARG A 193 8.93 -2.33 28.08
N ARG A 194 7.64 -2.07 28.26
CA ARG A 194 6.64 -2.18 27.20
C ARG A 194 6.39 -0.81 26.62
N PHE A 195 6.17 -0.74 25.31
CA PHE A 195 5.84 0.50 24.63
C PHE A 195 4.52 0.32 23.92
N ASP A 196 3.66 1.31 24.09
CA ASP A 196 2.42 1.42 23.33
C ASP A 196 2.65 2.41 22.19
N THR A 197 2.11 2.11 21.02
CA THR A 197 2.01 3.09 19.96
C THR A 197 0.82 4.00 20.26
N GLN A 198 1.08 5.29 20.34
CA GLN A 198 0.07 6.33 20.36
C GLN A 198 -0.07 6.88 18.95
N THR A 199 -1.31 6.98 18.49
CA THR A 199 -1.57 7.53 17.15
C THR A 199 -2.57 8.66 17.28
N PHE A 200 -2.24 9.80 16.71
CA PHE A 200 -3.11 10.97 16.59
C PHE A 200 -3.47 11.13 15.12
N GLY A 201 -4.74 11.38 14.82
CA GLY A 201 -5.12 11.66 13.45
C GLY A 201 -6.23 12.68 13.35
N VAL A 202 -6.24 13.33 12.20
CA VAL A 202 -7.03 14.50 11.88
C VAL A 202 -7.70 14.24 10.54
N TRP A 203 -9.02 14.36 10.51
CA TRP A 203 -9.83 14.24 9.31
C TRP A 203 -10.09 15.63 8.76
N LEU A 204 -9.60 15.84 7.54
CA LEU A 204 -9.84 17.03 6.75
C LEU A 204 -10.93 16.75 5.72
N ASP A 205 -11.69 17.77 5.37
CA ASP A 205 -12.56 17.76 4.21
C ASP A 205 -11.81 17.88 2.88
N ASP A 206 -12.56 17.95 1.77
CA ASP A 206 -11.95 18.10 0.45
C ASP A 206 -11.31 19.48 0.25
N ASP A 207 -11.71 20.49 1.03
CA ASP A 207 -11.16 21.84 1.06
C ASP A 207 -9.97 21.97 2.03
N GLY A 208 -9.63 20.90 2.74
CA GLY A 208 -8.52 20.85 3.69
C GLY A 208 -8.83 21.45 5.05
N VAL A 209 -10.10 21.46 5.47
CA VAL A 209 -10.59 21.96 6.76
C VAL A 209 -10.86 20.79 7.71
N VAL A 210 -10.45 20.91 8.97
CA VAL A 210 -10.63 19.92 10.02
C VAL A 210 -12.11 19.69 10.28
N ARG A 211 -12.57 18.46 10.08
CA ARG A 211 -13.89 17.97 10.48
C ARG A 211 -13.88 17.28 11.84
N ASP A 212 -12.82 16.54 12.13
CA ASP A 212 -12.70 15.74 13.35
C ASP A 212 -11.24 15.36 13.63
N PHE A 213 -10.96 14.94 14.85
CA PHE A 213 -9.65 14.43 15.27
C PHE A 213 -9.77 13.45 16.43
N LYS A 214 -8.85 12.48 16.51
CA LYS A 214 -8.88 11.43 17.52
C LYS A 214 -7.48 11.05 17.98
N LEU A 215 -7.37 10.68 19.25
CA LEU A 215 -6.18 10.09 19.86
C LEU A 215 -6.42 8.61 20.14
N ASN A 216 -5.47 7.75 19.79
CA ASN A 216 -5.49 6.30 19.95
C ASN A 216 -6.71 5.61 19.29
N GLY A 217 -7.25 6.20 18.22
CA GLY A 217 -8.28 5.59 17.39
C GLY A 217 -7.72 4.53 16.44
N SER A 218 -8.61 3.69 15.91
CA SER A 218 -8.32 3.03 14.64
C SER A 218 -8.28 4.12 13.57
N PHE A 219 -7.14 4.34 12.93
CA PHE A 219 -7.02 5.27 11.80
C PHE A 219 -7.28 4.49 10.51
N ASP A 220 -8.40 3.78 10.49
CA ASP A 220 -8.85 3.12 9.28
C ASP A 220 -9.42 4.20 8.36
N PRO A 221 -8.92 4.36 7.12
CA PRO A 221 -9.53 5.28 6.15
C PRO A 221 -10.98 4.86 5.77
N THR A 222 -11.49 3.74 6.29
CA THR A 222 -12.90 3.35 6.28
C THR A 222 -13.69 3.71 7.54
N ASP A 223 -13.09 4.27 8.59
CA ASP A 223 -13.80 4.55 9.84
C ASP A 223 -14.84 5.66 9.57
N ARG A 224 -16.06 5.22 9.25
CA ARG A 224 -17.23 6.02 8.88
C ARG A 224 -17.85 6.72 10.10
N ASP A 225 -17.33 6.46 11.29
CA ASP A 225 -17.94 6.83 12.57
C ASP A 225 -17.76 8.30 12.97
N VAL A 226 -17.28 9.16 12.07
CA VAL A 226 -17.29 10.62 12.26
C VAL A 226 -18.71 11.22 12.12
N GLU A 227 -19.72 10.42 11.73
CA GLU A 227 -21.12 10.88 11.66
C GLU A 227 -21.77 11.18 13.03
N LYS A 228 -21.05 11.08 14.16
CA LYS A 228 -21.58 11.49 15.48
C LYS A 228 -20.55 12.22 16.34
N ALA A 229 -20.34 13.51 16.06
CA ALA A 229 -20.13 14.43 17.16
C ALA A 229 -21.49 14.61 17.88
N PRO A 230 -21.63 14.26 19.17
CA PRO A 230 -22.76 14.75 19.94
C PRO A 230 -22.67 16.27 20.01
N LYS A 231 -23.81 16.93 19.74
CA LYS A 231 -24.00 18.37 19.98
C LYS A 231 -23.77 18.72 21.44
#